data_AF-A0A3C0L429-F1
#
_entry.id   AF-A0A3C0L429-F1
#
_cell.length_a   1.000
_cell.length_b   1.000
_cell.length_c   1.000
_cell.angle_alpha   90.00
_cell.angle_beta   90.00
_cell.angle_gamma   90.00
#
_symmetry.space_group_name_H-M   'P 1'
#
loop_
_entity.id
_entity.type
_entity.pdbx_description
1 polymer ?
#
loop_
_entity_poly.entity_id
_entity_poly.type
_entity_poly.pdbx_seq_one_letter_code
_entity_poly.pdbx_strand_id
1 'polypeptide(L)'
;EGPERAKREAGFFEVILHGAAGEGQNGGQIQVRVTGDRDPGYGGTAKMIAEAAVCLALDPLDESGGVMTPAVAMGEALIARLTKNAGLTFEVMD
;
A
#
# COMPACT_ATOMS: atom_id res chain seq x y z
N GLU A 1 -7.37 24.49 -0.71
CA GLU A 1 -8.59 23.98 -0.05
C GLU A 1 -8.58 22.47 -0.08
N GLY A 2 -9.07 21.81 0.97
CA GLY A 2 -9.15 20.35 1.09
C GLY A 2 -10.39 19.94 1.88
N PRO A 3 -10.76 18.64 1.89
CA PRO A 3 -11.93 18.16 2.61
C PRO A 3 -11.80 18.42 4.12
N GLU A 4 -12.93 18.67 4.77
CA GLU A 4 -12.99 18.83 6.22
C GLU A 4 -12.39 17.63 6.94
N ARG A 5 -11.88 17.86 8.16
CA ARG A 5 -11.29 16.80 9.00
C ARG A 5 -12.23 15.60 9.14
N ALA A 6 -13.50 15.82 9.50
CA ALA A 6 -14.45 14.74 9.68
C ALA A 6 -14.62 13.89 8.41
N LYS A 7 -14.63 14.52 7.23
CA LYS A 7 -14.75 13.82 5.93
C LYS A 7 -13.52 12.96 5.63
N ARG A 8 -12.32 13.42 6.01
CA ARG A 8 -11.08 12.64 5.89
C ARG A 8 -11.06 11.44 6.83
N GLU A 9 -11.51 11.66 8.06
CA GLU A 9 -11.50 10.65 9.12
C GLU A 9 -12.55 9.55 8.91
N ALA A 10 -13.70 9.88 8.34
CA ALA A 10 -14.78 8.94 8.04
C ALA A 10 -14.69 8.32 6.62
N GLY A 11 -13.75 8.76 5.79
CA GLY A 11 -13.56 8.25 4.44
C GLY A 11 -12.98 6.84 4.43
N PHE A 12 -13.09 6.17 3.30
CA PHE A 12 -12.46 4.88 3.02
C PHE A 12 -12.25 4.73 1.52
N PHE A 13 -11.47 3.75 1.10
CA PHE A 13 -11.36 3.35 -0.30
C PHE A 13 -11.21 1.85 -0.45
N GLU A 14 -11.61 1.35 -1.63
CA GLU A 14 -11.34 0.00 -2.12
C GLU A 14 -10.84 0.13 -3.57
N VAL A 15 -9.75 -0.56 -3.88
CA VAL A 15 -9.16 -0.62 -5.22
C VAL A 15 -8.90 -2.09 -5.55
N ILE A 16 -9.34 -2.51 -6.73
CA ILE A 16 -8.99 -3.82 -7.29
C ILE A 16 -7.89 -3.64 -8.32
N LEU A 17 -6.72 -4.23 -8.06
CA LEU A 17 -5.59 -4.24 -8.98
C LEU A 17 -5.65 -5.51 -9.83
N HIS A 18 -5.74 -5.35 -11.14
CA HIS A 18 -5.73 -6.46 -12.08
C HIS A 18 -4.32 -6.63 -12.67
N GLY A 19 -3.76 -7.84 -12.52
CA GLY A 19 -2.49 -8.24 -13.13
C GLY A 19 -2.68 -9.41 -14.09
N ALA A 20 -1.83 -9.49 -15.11
CA ALA A 20 -1.72 -10.65 -15.97
C ALA A 20 -0.37 -11.32 -15.76
N ALA A 21 -0.36 -12.60 -15.40
CA ALA A 21 0.87 -13.40 -15.44
C ALA A 21 1.12 -13.84 -16.90
N GLY A 22 2.36 -13.74 -17.37
CA GLY A 22 2.73 -14.15 -18.74
C GLY A 22 2.46 -15.63 -19.05
N GLU A 23 2.62 -16.03 -20.31
CA GLU A 23 2.36 -17.39 -20.77
C GLU A 23 3.24 -18.43 -20.03
N GLY A 24 2.63 -19.13 -19.09
CA GLY A 24 3.16 -20.24 -18.32
C GLY A 24 2.00 -21.14 -17.87
N GLN A 25 2.27 -22.20 -17.09
CA GLN A 25 1.30 -23.27 -16.83
C GLN A 25 -0.05 -22.82 -16.22
N ASN A 26 -0.12 -21.61 -15.65
CA ASN A 26 -1.35 -20.90 -15.31
C ASN A 26 -1.37 -19.53 -16.00
N GLY A 27 -1.88 -19.43 -17.23
CA GLY A 27 -2.18 -18.15 -17.90
C GLY A 27 -3.27 -17.36 -17.18
N GLY A 28 -2.99 -16.99 -15.93
CA GLY A 28 -3.96 -16.52 -14.94
C GLY A 28 -3.95 -15.01 -14.83
N GLN A 29 -5.15 -14.47 -14.67
CA GLN A 29 -5.35 -13.14 -14.14
C GLN A 29 -5.17 -13.20 -12.62
N ILE A 30 -4.46 -12.24 -12.06
CA ILE A 30 -4.43 -12.01 -10.61
C ILE A 30 -5.24 -10.77 -10.30
N GLN A 31 -6.08 -10.84 -9.28
CA GLN A 31 -6.76 -9.68 -8.73
C GLN A 31 -6.32 -9.49 -7.29
N VAL A 32 -6.00 -8.25 -6.93
CA VAL A 32 -5.65 -7.89 -5.55
C VAL A 32 -6.58 -6.78 -5.09
N ARG A 33 -7.32 -7.05 -4.01
CA ARG A 33 -8.12 -6.05 -3.30
C ARG A 33 -7.23 -5.30 -2.32
N VAL A 34 -7.23 -3.97 -2.43
CA VAL A 34 -6.56 -3.06 -1.49
C VAL A 34 -7.61 -2.14 -0.87
N THR A 35 -7.66 -2.08 0.46
CA THR A 35 -8.56 -1.17 1.18
C THR A 35 -7.80 -0.21 2.09
N GLY A 36 -8.44 0.89 2.46
CA GLY A 36 -7.94 1.81 3.50
C GLY A 36 -9.06 2.48 4.28
N ASP A 37 -8.80 2.71 5.56
CA ASP A 37 -9.75 3.25 6.57
C ASP A 37 -9.83 4.78 6.61
N ARG A 38 -9.30 5.46 5.58
CA ARG A 38 -9.32 6.93 5.44
C ARG A 38 -9.58 7.32 4.00
N ASP A 39 -9.89 8.59 3.79
CA ASP A 39 -10.01 9.12 2.43
C ASP A 39 -8.70 8.89 1.62
N PRO A 40 -8.80 8.53 0.33
CA PRO A 40 -7.64 8.16 -0.47
C PRO A 40 -6.70 9.35 -0.76
N GLY A 41 -7.21 10.58 -0.73
CA GLY A 41 -6.48 11.78 -1.15
C GLY A 41 -5.60 12.41 -0.07
N TYR A 42 -6.02 12.32 1.19
CA TYR A 42 -5.35 12.96 2.32
C TYR A 42 -4.99 11.96 3.41
N GLY A 43 -5.98 11.44 4.15
CA GLY A 43 -5.73 10.61 5.32
C GLY A 43 -5.00 9.32 4.98
N GLY A 44 -5.44 8.60 3.94
CA GLY A 44 -4.82 7.36 3.48
C GLY A 44 -3.40 7.60 2.96
N THR A 45 -3.24 8.54 2.03
CA THR A 45 -1.92 8.88 1.45
C THR A 45 -0.94 9.38 2.52
N ALA A 46 -1.36 10.21 3.47
CA ALA A 46 -0.50 10.69 4.55
C ALA A 46 0.01 9.54 5.43
N LYS A 47 -0.87 8.58 5.77
CA LYS A 47 -0.46 7.38 6.50
C LYS A 47 0.50 6.51 5.70
N MET A 48 0.29 6.36 4.39
CA MET A 48 1.20 5.60 3.52
C MET A 48 2.61 6.19 3.52
N ILE A 49 2.73 7.51 3.35
CA ILE A 49 4.02 8.21 3.35
C ILE A 49 4.69 8.15 4.73
N ALA A 50 3.90 8.30 5.81
CA ALA A 50 4.42 8.21 7.17
C ALA A 50 5.01 6.82 7.46
N GLU A 51 4.28 5.74 7.19
CA GLU A 51 4.81 4.39 7.42
C GLU A 51 5.96 4.04 6.49
N ALA A 52 6.01 4.57 5.26
CA ALA A 52 7.19 4.45 4.40
C ALA A 52 8.44 5.10 5.01
N ALA A 53 8.30 6.30 5.58
CA ALA A 53 9.40 6.96 6.28
C ALA A 53 9.87 6.17 7.51
N VAL A 54 8.93 5.63 8.29
CA VAL A 54 9.28 4.80 9.46
C VAL A 54 9.92 3.48 9.05
N CYS A 55 9.45 2.86 7.96
CA CYS A 55 10.04 1.63 7.40
C CYS A 55 11.51 1.86 7.03
N LEU A 56 11.82 2.93 6.28
CA LEU A 56 13.19 3.28 5.90
C LEU A 56 14.10 3.58 7.09
N ALA A 57 13.55 4.15 8.16
CA ALA A 57 14.33 4.56 9.31
C ALA A 57 14.60 3.44 10.31
N LEU A 58 13.67 2.50 10.48
CA LEU A 58 13.64 1.59 11.63
C LEU A 58 13.66 0.10 11.28
N ASP A 59 13.35 -0.28 10.04
CA ASP A 59 13.27 -1.70 9.67
C ASP A 59 14.58 -2.20 9.05
N PRO A 60 14.91 -3.49 9.21
CA PRO A 60 16.00 -4.11 8.49
C PRO A 60 15.60 -4.26 7.01
N LEU A 61 16.24 -3.48 6.14
CA LEU A 61 16.01 -3.49 4.69
C LEU A 61 17.30 -3.91 3.98
N ASP A 62 17.15 -4.54 2.82
CA ASP A 62 18.29 -4.87 1.97
C ASP A 62 18.99 -3.59 1.47
N GLU A 63 20.31 -3.60 1.43
CA GLU A 63 21.09 -2.49 0.91
C GLU A 63 20.81 -2.31 -0.59
N SER A 64 20.11 -1.23 -0.91
CA SER A 64 19.81 -0.82 -2.29
C SER A 64 20.14 0.66 -2.47
N GLY A 65 20.62 1.02 -3.67
CA GLY A 65 21.05 2.38 -3.99
C GLY A 65 20.27 2.97 -5.17
N GLY A 66 20.23 4.31 -5.23
CA GLY A 66 19.55 5.04 -6.29
C GLY A 66 18.14 5.51 -5.93
N VAL A 67 17.35 5.87 -6.95
CA VAL A 67 15.96 6.29 -6.79
C VAL A 67 15.06 5.07 -6.97
N MET A 68 14.58 4.55 -5.85
CA MET A 68 13.86 3.28 -5.79
C MET A 68 12.36 3.50 -5.58
N THR A 69 11.55 2.56 -6.07
CA THR A 69 10.13 2.50 -5.72
C THR A 69 9.95 1.84 -4.35
N PRO A 70 8.84 2.12 -3.64
CA PRO A 70 8.56 1.48 -2.35
C PRO A 70 8.58 -0.05 -2.39
N ALA A 71 8.08 -0.63 -3.49
CA ALA A 71 8.06 -2.07 -3.70
C ALA A 71 9.46 -2.68 -3.69
N VAL A 72 10.45 -2.01 -4.29
CA VAL A 72 11.83 -2.53 -4.36
C VAL A 72 12.62 -2.22 -3.10
N ALA A 73 12.44 -1.03 -2.51
CA ALA A 73 13.20 -0.62 -1.32
C ALA A 73 12.70 -1.23 -0.01
N MET A 74 11.38 -1.46 0.11
CA MET A 74 10.75 -1.84 1.39
C MET A 74 9.88 -3.10 1.29
N GLY A 75 9.26 -3.35 0.14
CA GLY A 75 8.52 -4.59 -0.15
C GLY A 75 7.56 -5.01 0.97
N GLU A 76 7.72 -6.25 1.43
CA GLU A 76 6.89 -6.86 2.48
C GLU A 76 6.95 -6.12 3.82
N ALA A 77 8.08 -5.50 4.17
CA ALA A 77 8.20 -4.74 5.42
C ALA A 77 7.23 -3.55 5.45
N LEU A 78 7.10 -2.82 4.33
CA LEU A 78 6.14 -1.74 4.22
C LEU A 78 4.69 -2.27 4.23
N ILE A 79 4.39 -3.38 3.56
CA ILE A 79 3.05 -3.99 3.58
C ILE A 79 2.64 -4.31 5.03
N ALA A 80 3.53 -4.96 5.80
CA ALA A 80 3.28 -5.30 7.19
C ALA A 80 3.00 -4.06 8.06
N ARG A 81 3.75 -2.98 7.87
CA ARG A 81 3.52 -1.70 8.57
C ARG A 81 2.19 -1.07 8.20
N LEU A 82 1.88 -1.00 6.91
CA LEU A 82 0.63 -0.40 6.44
C LEU A 82 -0.59 -1.13 6.98
N THR A 83 -0.53 -2.46 7.05
CA THR A 83 -1.59 -3.26 7.64
C THR A 83 -1.68 -3.09 9.15
N LYS A 84 -0.55 -3.09 9.86
CA LYS A 84 -0.54 -2.98 11.32
C LYS A 84 -0.91 -1.59 11.84
N ASN A 85 -0.42 -0.54 11.19
CA ASN A 85 -0.42 0.83 11.74
C ASN A 85 -1.26 1.82 10.93
N ALA A 86 -1.45 1.57 9.63
CA ALA A 86 -2.12 2.52 8.74
C ALA A 86 -3.56 2.15 8.39
N GLY A 87 -4.04 0.95 8.75
CA GLY A 87 -5.40 0.52 8.48
C GLY A 87 -5.65 0.13 7.02
N LEU A 88 -4.60 -0.29 6.30
CA LEU A 88 -4.72 -0.82 4.94
C LEU A 88 -4.80 -2.35 4.94
N THR A 89 -5.55 -2.92 4.00
CA THR A 89 -5.51 -4.38 3.75
C THR A 89 -5.06 -4.66 2.32
N PHE A 90 -4.45 -5.83 2.13
CA PHE A 90 -4.01 -6.35 0.85
C PHE A 90 -4.41 -7.81 0.77
N GLU A 91 -5.22 -8.17 -0.23
CA GLU A 91 -5.81 -9.51 -0.34
C GLU A 91 -5.80 -9.96 -1.80
N VAL A 92 -5.19 -11.12 -2.06
CA VAL A 92 -5.29 -11.78 -3.35
C VAL A 92 -6.68 -12.41 -3.44
N MET A 93 -7.41 -12.12 -4.52
CA MET A 93 -8.74 -12.65 -4.75
C MET A 93 -8.67 -13.93 -5.60
N ASP A 94 -9.53 -14.89 -5.28
CA ASP A 94 -9.70 -16.16 -6.02
C ASP A 94 -10.35 -15.97 -7.40
#